data_AF-A0A2V6HCX7-F1
#
_entry.id   AF-A0A2V6HCX7-F1
#
_cell.length_a   1.000
_cell.length_b   1.000
_cell.length_c   1.000
_cell.angle_alpha   90.00
_cell.angle_beta   90.00
_cell.angle_gamma   90.00
#
_symmetry.space_group_name_H-M   'P 1'
#
loop_
_entity.id
_entity.type
_entity.pdbx_description
1 polymer ?
#
loop_
_entity_poly.entity_id
_entity_poly.type
_entity_poly.pdbx_seq_one_letter_code
_entity_poly.pdbx_strand_id
1 'polypeptide(L)'
;MYKRDGARYAAELGIDPAVDYAAYVRGIVNTKKTRNEVFGFKLMSWYLDDFLARLRAAHDFGNSKTSDHELLCSAFPRLRFLRIVRRHKLRQALSTARALQTGLWKVQKGKSILREPEFDPDLIEQSLHEAERQEKIWDDFFRRIEIKPFKVEYEKLCHDYERTIHAVLNFLTIKLPAGAHVGPPVTTRQADEISRTWEERFLAERPSAYSPASG
;
A
#
# COMPACT_ATOMS: atom_id res chain seq x y z
N MET A 1 0.40 -10.30 -2.69
CA MET A 1 -0.73 -9.81 -3.50
C MET A 1 -0.30 -9.34 -4.90
N TYR A 2 0.88 -8.71 -5.09
CA TYR A 2 1.23 -8.08 -6.38
C TYR A 2 1.71 -9.02 -7.52
N LYS A 3 2.57 -10.02 -7.24
CA LYS A 3 3.03 -10.96 -8.28
C LYS A 3 1.88 -11.75 -8.95
N ARG A 4 0.80 -12.02 -8.21
CA ARG A 4 -0.32 -12.85 -8.69
C ARG A 4 -1.25 -12.08 -9.64
N ASP A 5 -1.44 -10.78 -9.39
CA ASP A 5 -2.30 -9.94 -10.23
C ASP A 5 -1.57 -9.49 -11.51
N GLY A 6 -0.25 -9.25 -11.45
CA GLY A 6 0.54 -8.88 -12.63
C GLY A 6 0.56 -9.95 -13.73
N ALA A 7 0.76 -11.22 -13.35
CA ALA A 7 0.68 -12.34 -14.30
C ALA A 7 -0.72 -12.51 -14.91
N ARG A 8 -1.77 -12.21 -14.13
CA ARG A 8 -3.16 -12.24 -14.62
C ARG A 8 -3.40 -11.16 -15.67
N TYR A 9 -2.96 -9.93 -15.42
CA TYR A 9 -3.13 -8.83 -16.37
C TYR A 9 -2.29 -9.00 -17.63
N ALA A 10 -1.09 -9.54 -17.51
CA ALA A 10 -0.26 -9.91 -18.65
C ALA A 10 -1.00 -10.89 -19.57
N ALA A 11 -1.58 -11.95 -18.99
CA ALA A 11 -2.37 -12.93 -19.72
C ALA A 11 -3.65 -12.32 -20.34
N GLU A 12 -4.39 -11.48 -19.59
CA GLU A 12 -5.59 -10.79 -20.09
C GLU A 12 -5.28 -9.87 -21.30
N LEU A 13 -4.09 -9.25 -21.33
CA LEU A 13 -3.67 -8.35 -22.40
C LEU A 13 -2.96 -9.07 -23.55
N GLY A 14 -2.56 -10.34 -23.36
CA GLY A 14 -1.71 -11.05 -24.31
C GLY A 14 -0.31 -10.42 -24.47
N ILE A 15 0.17 -9.70 -23.45
CA ILE A 15 1.47 -9.02 -23.46
C ILE A 15 2.37 -9.68 -22.42
N ASP A 16 3.54 -10.16 -22.84
CA ASP A 16 4.59 -10.60 -21.91
C ASP A 16 5.36 -9.38 -21.37
N PRO A 17 5.24 -9.04 -20.07
CA PRO A 17 5.93 -7.88 -19.50
C PRO A 17 7.46 -8.06 -19.44
N ALA A 18 7.98 -9.27 -19.65
CA ALA A 18 9.41 -9.50 -19.80
C ALA A 18 9.93 -9.12 -21.20
N VAL A 19 9.05 -9.11 -22.21
CA VAL A 19 9.38 -8.75 -23.60
C VAL A 19 9.08 -7.28 -23.87
N ASP A 20 7.90 -6.80 -23.48
CA ASP A 20 7.47 -5.42 -23.71
C ASP A 20 6.75 -4.83 -22.49
N TYR A 21 7.56 -4.30 -21.57
CA TYR A 21 7.05 -3.70 -20.35
C TYR A 21 6.29 -2.38 -20.61
N ALA A 22 6.66 -1.64 -21.66
CA ALA A 22 6.00 -0.38 -22.01
C ALA A 22 4.59 -0.61 -22.52
N ALA A 23 4.40 -1.56 -23.45
CA ALA A 23 3.09 -1.96 -23.92
C ALA A 23 2.24 -2.54 -22.79
N TYR A 24 2.84 -3.32 -21.88
CA TYR A 24 2.14 -3.83 -20.70
C TYR A 24 1.60 -2.70 -19.81
N VAL A 25 2.44 -1.71 -19.48
CA VAL A 25 2.02 -0.55 -18.66
C VAL A 25 0.90 0.23 -19.34
N ARG A 26 1.07 0.60 -20.62
CA ARG A 26 0.05 1.33 -21.39
C ARG A 26 -1.26 0.52 -21.49
N GLY A 27 -1.15 -0.79 -21.73
CA GLY A 27 -2.27 -1.72 -21.84
C GLY A 27 -3.08 -1.81 -20.54
N ILE A 28 -2.42 -1.92 -19.39
CA ILE A 28 -3.11 -1.94 -18.09
C ILE A 28 -3.80 -0.60 -17.83
N VAL A 29 -3.13 0.52 -18.05
CA VAL A 29 -3.72 1.86 -17.83
C VAL A 29 -4.99 2.01 -18.68
N ASN A 30 -4.94 1.62 -19.95
CA ASN A 30 -6.07 1.73 -20.86
C ASN A 30 -7.23 0.78 -20.53
N THR A 31 -6.93 -0.41 -20.02
CA THR A 31 -7.95 -1.45 -19.77
C THR A 31 -8.55 -1.37 -18.37
N LYS A 32 -7.82 -0.81 -17.40
CA LYS A 32 -8.23 -0.78 -15.98
C LYS A 32 -8.62 0.62 -15.49
N LYS A 33 -8.70 1.61 -16.37
CA LYS A 33 -9.32 2.90 -16.04
C LYS A 33 -10.83 2.73 -15.85
N THR A 34 -11.41 3.47 -14.91
CA THR A 34 -12.86 3.57 -14.72
C THR A 34 -13.50 4.41 -15.83
N ARG A 35 -14.84 4.46 -15.88
CA ARG A 35 -15.59 5.25 -16.89
C ARG A 35 -15.27 6.74 -16.88
N ASN A 36 -14.86 7.29 -15.73
CA ASN A 36 -14.38 8.67 -15.59
C ASN A 36 -12.87 8.81 -15.87
N GLU A 37 -12.27 7.83 -16.54
CA GLU A 37 -10.88 7.80 -16.99
C GLU A 37 -9.82 7.81 -15.88
N VAL A 38 -10.20 7.43 -14.67
CA VAL A 38 -9.27 7.33 -13.54
C VAL A 38 -8.67 5.93 -13.50
N PHE A 39 -7.34 5.87 -13.50
CA PHE A 39 -6.59 4.65 -13.22
C PHE A 39 -5.87 4.78 -11.89
N GLY A 40 -5.85 3.70 -11.10
CA GLY A 40 -5.17 3.66 -9.82
C GLY A 40 -4.54 2.29 -9.59
N PHE A 41 -3.37 2.30 -8.95
CA PHE A 41 -2.66 1.10 -8.51
C PHE A 41 -2.03 1.34 -7.14
N LYS A 42 -1.58 0.27 -6.49
CA LYS A 42 -1.00 0.34 -5.14
C LYS A 42 0.37 -0.28 -5.11
N LEU A 43 1.41 0.51 -4.92
CA LEU A 43 2.76 -0.01 -4.81
C LEU A 43 3.15 -0.24 -3.34
N MET A 44 3.79 -1.35 -3.04
CA MET A 44 4.44 -1.58 -1.74
C MET A 44 5.93 -1.29 -1.88
N SER A 45 6.59 -0.80 -0.83
CA SER A 45 7.97 -0.29 -0.90
C SER A 45 8.99 -1.36 -1.32
N TRP A 46 8.78 -2.63 -0.95
CA TRP A 46 9.63 -3.74 -1.43
C TRP A 46 9.51 -4.04 -2.94
N TYR A 47 8.58 -3.41 -3.66
CA TYR A 47 8.49 -3.47 -5.13
C TYR A 47 8.99 -2.19 -5.81
N LEU A 48 9.33 -1.15 -5.06
CA LEU A 48 9.63 0.17 -5.63
C LEU A 48 10.82 0.14 -6.58
N ASP A 49 11.93 -0.44 -6.16
CA ASP A 49 13.16 -0.45 -6.95
C ASP A 49 13.03 -1.33 -8.21
N ASP A 50 12.43 -2.53 -8.08
CA ASP A 50 12.14 -3.40 -9.25
C ASP A 50 11.18 -2.72 -10.23
N PHE A 51 10.17 -2.02 -9.72
CA PHE A 51 9.22 -1.28 -10.56
C PHE A 51 9.91 -0.15 -11.35
N LEU A 52 10.72 0.67 -10.68
CA LEU A 52 11.47 1.75 -11.33
C LEU A 52 12.50 1.20 -12.33
N ALA A 53 13.19 0.10 -11.98
CA ALA A 53 14.16 -0.55 -12.86
C ALA A 53 13.49 -1.06 -14.15
N ARG A 54 12.31 -1.69 -14.05
CA ARG A 54 11.54 -2.16 -15.21
C ARG A 54 11.05 -1.01 -16.09
N LEU A 55 10.55 0.09 -15.49
CA LEU A 55 10.17 1.27 -16.25
C LEU A 55 11.36 1.87 -17.01
N ARG A 56 12.53 1.91 -16.38
CA ARG A 56 13.76 2.45 -16.99
C ARG A 56 14.30 1.55 -18.10
N ALA A 57 14.24 0.23 -17.90
CA ALA A 57 14.65 -0.77 -18.89
C ALA A 57 13.71 -0.85 -20.10
N ALA A 58 12.48 -0.32 -19.99
CA ALA A 58 11.54 -0.28 -21.11
C ALA A 58 11.94 0.73 -22.18
N HIS A 59 12.80 1.72 -21.88
CA HIS A 59 13.31 2.78 -22.77
C HIS A 59 12.25 3.74 -23.38
N ASP A 60 10.98 3.35 -23.45
CA ASP A 60 9.85 4.18 -23.88
C ASP A 60 9.53 5.36 -22.95
N PHE A 61 9.82 5.21 -21.65
CA PHE A 61 9.43 6.19 -20.63
C PHE A 61 10.55 7.17 -20.27
N GLY A 62 11.77 6.90 -20.73
CA GLY A 62 12.96 7.69 -20.40
C GLY A 62 14.25 6.96 -20.74
N ASN A 63 15.37 7.62 -20.48
CA ASN A 63 16.71 7.08 -20.66
C ASN A 63 17.47 7.01 -19.33
N SER A 64 18.76 6.65 -19.37
CA SER A 64 19.58 6.50 -18.18
C SER A 64 19.70 7.75 -17.31
N LYS A 65 19.50 8.95 -17.88
CA LYS A 65 19.58 10.25 -17.19
C LYS A 65 18.22 10.75 -16.69
N THR A 66 17.11 10.13 -17.09
CA THR A 66 15.78 10.53 -16.65
C THR A 66 15.63 10.32 -15.15
N SER A 67 15.15 11.34 -14.45
CA SER A 67 14.87 11.24 -13.01
C SER A 67 13.71 10.28 -12.74
N ASP A 68 13.62 9.73 -11.52
CA ASP A 68 12.52 8.84 -11.15
C ASP A 68 11.14 9.54 -11.30
N HIS A 69 11.08 10.85 -11.02
CA HIS A 69 9.85 11.63 -11.17
C HIS A 69 9.41 11.74 -12.63
N GLU A 70 10.31 12.14 -13.52
CA GLU A 70 10.02 12.26 -14.95
C GLU A 70 9.66 10.91 -15.57
N LEU A 71 10.36 9.85 -15.17
CA LEU A 71 10.09 8.48 -15.61
C LEU A 71 8.65 8.07 -15.25
N LEU A 72 8.24 8.34 -14.02
CA LEU A 72 6.88 8.06 -13.54
C LEU A 72 5.81 8.90 -14.24
N CYS A 73 6.08 10.18 -14.50
CA CYS A 73 5.16 11.07 -15.22
C CYS A 73 5.03 10.70 -16.71
N SER A 74 6.09 10.16 -17.30
CA SER A 74 6.09 9.63 -18.66
C SER A 74 5.27 8.33 -18.76
N ALA A 75 5.43 7.43 -17.79
CA ALA A 75 4.67 6.18 -17.72
C ALA A 75 3.19 6.39 -17.33
N PHE A 76 2.92 7.35 -16.45
CA PHE A 76 1.59 7.65 -15.92
C PHE A 76 1.32 9.16 -15.98
N PRO A 77 0.81 9.66 -17.11
CA PRO A 77 0.47 11.07 -17.24
C PRO A 77 -0.53 11.52 -16.17
N ARG A 78 -0.27 12.67 -15.54
CA ARG A 78 -1.07 13.23 -14.43
C ARG A 78 -1.09 12.37 -13.16
N LEU A 79 -0.02 11.60 -12.91
CA LEU A 79 0.14 10.83 -11.68
C LEU A 79 -0.07 11.72 -10.43
N ARG A 80 -0.79 11.16 -9.46
CA ARG A 80 -1.01 11.74 -8.13
C ARG A 80 -0.64 10.70 -7.09
N PHE A 81 0.11 11.12 -6.07
CA PHE A 81 0.60 10.21 -5.05
C PHE A 81 -0.26 10.28 -3.79
N LEU A 82 -0.75 9.13 -3.36
CA LEU A 82 -1.36 8.95 -2.05
C LEU A 82 -0.47 8.05 -1.22
N ARG A 83 -0.18 8.48 0.02
CA ARG A 83 0.60 7.70 0.98
C ARG A 83 -0.27 7.36 2.17
N ILE A 84 -0.55 6.08 2.35
CA ILE A 84 -1.22 5.59 3.56
C ILE A 84 -0.16 5.36 4.63
N VAL A 85 -0.29 6.03 5.76
CA VAL A 85 0.57 5.87 6.95
C VAL A 85 -0.25 5.32 8.10
N ARG A 86 0.39 4.59 9.01
CA ARG A 86 -0.23 4.09 10.23
C ARG A 86 0.59 4.57 11.42
N ARG A 87 -0.03 5.37 12.30
CA ARG A 87 0.67 6.00 13.43
C ARG A 87 1.00 4.98 14.50
N HIS A 88 0.11 4.02 14.76
CA HIS A 88 0.34 2.99 15.77
C HIS A 88 1.16 1.83 15.19
N LYS A 89 2.49 1.98 15.22
CA LYS A 89 3.43 1.00 14.66
C LYS A 89 3.43 -0.34 15.37
N LEU A 90 3.32 -0.37 16.70
CA LEU A 90 3.19 -1.63 17.43
C LEU A 90 1.92 -2.40 17.01
N ARG A 91 0.78 -1.71 16.89
CA ARG A 91 -0.46 -2.31 16.37
C ARG A 91 -0.35 -2.74 14.91
N GLN A 92 0.48 -2.07 14.12
CA GLN A 92 0.81 -2.50 12.76
C GLN A 92 1.62 -3.80 12.79
N ALA A 93 2.66 -3.86 13.61
CA ALA A 93 3.53 -5.02 13.78
C ALA A 93 2.75 -6.25 14.25
N LEU A 94 1.92 -6.11 15.29
CA LEU A 94 1.04 -7.16 15.80
C LEU A 94 0.12 -7.72 14.70
N SER A 95 -0.51 -6.83 13.93
CA SER A 95 -1.36 -7.23 12.81
C SER A 95 -0.58 -7.95 11.71
N THR A 96 0.66 -7.55 11.45
CA THR A 96 1.55 -8.19 10.47
C THR A 96 2.00 -9.57 10.94
N ALA A 97 2.45 -9.70 12.20
CA ALA A 97 2.84 -10.98 12.80
C ALA A 97 1.69 -12.00 12.73
N ARG A 98 0.48 -11.59 13.09
CA ARG A 98 -0.72 -12.43 12.94
C ARG A 98 -0.99 -12.84 11.50
N ALA A 99 -0.90 -11.90 10.55
CA ALA A 99 -1.13 -12.19 9.14
C ALA A 99 -0.08 -13.12 8.55
N LEU A 100 1.18 -13.05 9.01
CA LEU A 100 2.26 -13.94 8.63
C LEU A 100 2.01 -15.37 9.13
N GLN A 101 1.57 -15.53 10.37
CA GLN A 101 1.25 -16.85 10.94
C GLN A 101 0.01 -17.47 10.30
N THR A 102 -1.08 -16.70 10.18
CA THR A 102 -2.39 -17.22 9.75
C THR A 102 -2.55 -17.28 8.22
N GLY A 103 -1.69 -16.59 7.47
CA GLY A 103 -1.84 -16.36 6.04
C GLY A 103 -2.94 -15.34 5.66
N LEU A 104 -3.64 -14.77 6.65
CA LEU A 104 -4.79 -13.88 6.43
C LEU A 104 -4.41 -12.40 6.55
N TRP A 105 -4.10 -11.81 5.40
CA TRP A 105 -3.84 -10.37 5.28
C TRP A 105 -5.12 -9.52 5.19
N LYS A 106 -6.27 -10.15 4.92
CA LYS A 106 -7.61 -9.52 4.86
C LYS A 106 -8.64 -10.53 5.36
N VAL A 107 -9.48 -10.14 6.30
CA VAL A 107 -10.69 -10.91 6.64
C VAL A 107 -11.65 -10.77 5.47
N GLN A 108 -11.94 -11.89 4.81
CA GLN A 108 -12.98 -12.03 3.81
C GLN A 108 -13.79 -13.27 4.20
N LYS A 109 -15.12 -13.19 4.11
CA LYS A 109 -16.00 -14.34 4.38
C LYS A 109 -15.51 -15.56 3.57
N GLY A 110 -15.35 -16.70 4.25
CA GLY A 110 -15.00 -17.97 3.61
C GLY A 110 -13.51 -18.33 3.55
N LYS A 111 -12.61 -17.56 4.17
CA LYS A 111 -11.19 -17.95 4.32
C LYS A 111 -10.92 -18.58 5.69
N SER A 112 -10.38 -19.78 5.70
CA SER A 112 -9.88 -20.46 6.90
C SER A 112 -8.48 -19.96 7.26
N ILE A 113 -8.21 -19.84 8.57
CA ILE A 113 -6.84 -19.63 9.07
C ILE A 113 -5.98 -20.86 8.79
N LEU A 114 -4.69 -20.66 8.53
CA LEU A 114 -3.73 -21.77 8.40
C LEU A 114 -3.37 -22.39 9.76
N ARG A 115 -3.29 -21.54 10.78
CA ARG A 115 -3.02 -21.89 12.18
C ARG A 115 -3.60 -20.80 13.09
N GLU A 116 -3.86 -21.17 14.33
CA GLU A 116 -4.15 -20.18 15.36
C GLU A 116 -2.92 -19.28 15.56
N PRO A 117 -3.10 -17.95 15.64
CA PRO A 117 -2.00 -17.04 15.87
C PRO A 117 -1.59 -17.11 17.35
N GLU A 118 -0.29 -17.23 17.60
CA GLU A 118 0.31 -17.27 18.93
C GLU A 118 1.18 -16.04 19.17
N PHE A 119 1.28 -15.63 20.44
CA PHE A 119 2.14 -14.52 20.83
C PHE A 119 3.61 -14.90 20.60
N ASP A 120 4.26 -14.17 19.70
CA ASP A 120 5.66 -14.35 19.34
C ASP A 120 6.36 -12.98 19.39
N PRO A 121 7.08 -12.66 20.48
CA PRO A 121 7.68 -11.34 20.66
C PRO A 121 8.77 -11.05 19.62
N ASP A 122 9.53 -12.05 19.18
CA ASP A 122 10.57 -11.86 18.18
C ASP A 122 9.97 -11.56 16.81
N LEU A 123 8.90 -12.25 16.42
CA LEU A 123 8.17 -11.96 15.17
C LEU A 123 7.51 -10.57 15.20
N ILE A 124 7.00 -10.14 16.35
CA ILE A 124 6.43 -8.79 16.54
C ILE A 124 7.52 -7.73 16.38
N GLU A 125 8.67 -7.91 17.04
CA GLU A 125 9.80 -6.98 16.96
C GLU A 125 10.36 -6.90 15.52
N GLN A 126 10.52 -8.04 14.84
CA GLN A 126 10.88 -8.08 13.42
C GLN A 126 9.86 -7.33 12.54
N SER A 127 8.56 -7.52 12.81
CA SER A 127 7.49 -6.84 12.08
C SER A 127 7.48 -5.33 12.32
N LEU A 128 7.92 -4.87 13.50
CA LEU A 128 8.07 -3.46 13.84
C LEU A 128 9.22 -2.83 13.06
N HIS A 129 10.42 -3.42 13.13
CA HIS A 129 11.58 -2.96 12.36
C HIS A 129 11.30 -2.94 10.86
N GLU A 130 10.59 -3.94 10.34
CA GLU A 130 10.19 -3.97 8.95
C GLU A 130 9.21 -2.83 8.62
N ALA A 131 8.23 -2.55 9.47
CA ALA A 131 7.28 -1.45 9.25
C ALA A 131 7.98 -0.07 9.22
N GLU A 132 8.96 0.15 10.09
CA GLU A 132 9.78 1.36 10.14
C GLU A 132 10.68 1.47 8.91
N ARG A 133 11.34 0.38 8.51
CA ARG A 133 12.16 0.32 7.30
C ARG A 133 11.34 0.64 6.04
N GLN A 134 10.15 0.05 5.90
CA GLN A 134 9.25 0.33 4.78
C GLN A 134 8.80 1.79 4.76
N GLU A 135 8.54 2.39 5.92
CA GLU A 135 8.18 3.81 6.01
C GLU A 135 9.34 4.72 5.58
N LYS A 136 10.55 4.42 6.05
CA LYS A 136 11.77 5.15 5.67
C LYS A 136 12.03 5.10 4.16
N ILE A 137 11.84 3.94 3.52
CA ILE A 137 11.96 3.81 2.05
C ILE A 137 11.04 4.81 1.34
N TRP A 138 9.79 4.94 1.79
CA TRP A 138 8.87 5.92 1.22
C TRP A 138 9.28 7.37 1.51
N ASP A 139 9.73 7.67 2.73
CA ASP A 139 10.23 9.02 3.07
C ASP A 139 11.40 9.43 2.19
N ASP A 140 12.38 8.54 2.03
CA ASP A 140 13.55 8.77 1.19
C ASP A 140 13.15 8.91 -0.28
N PHE A 141 12.22 8.07 -0.77
CA PHE A 141 11.72 8.16 -2.14
C PHE A 141 11.02 9.48 -2.42
N PHE A 142 10.05 9.88 -1.60
CA PHE A 142 9.30 11.13 -1.81
C PHE A 142 10.19 12.37 -1.67
N ARG A 143 11.19 12.33 -0.79
CA ARG A 143 12.23 13.37 -0.70
C ARG A 143 13.07 13.42 -1.98
N ARG A 144 13.51 12.27 -2.50
CA ARG A 144 14.33 12.16 -3.71
C ARG A 144 13.62 12.69 -4.95
N ILE A 145 12.31 12.46 -5.09
CA ILE A 145 11.52 12.96 -6.22
C ILE A 145 10.92 14.35 -5.97
N GLU A 146 11.17 14.95 -4.80
CA GLU A 146 10.68 16.27 -4.39
C GLU A 146 9.14 16.41 -4.45
N ILE A 147 8.43 15.31 -4.17
CA ILE A 147 6.96 15.28 -4.17
C ILE A 147 6.43 15.10 -2.76
N LYS A 148 5.48 15.96 -2.38
CA LYS A 148 4.67 15.78 -1.17
C LYS A 148 3.40 14.98 -1.52
N PRO A 149 3.29 13.70 -1.11
CA PRO A 149 2.08 12.91 -1.37
C PRO A 149 0.92 13.38 -0.49
N PHE A 150 -0.31 13.13 -0.93
CA PHE A 150 -1.47 13.26 -0.07
C PHE A 150 -1.46 12.15 0.99
N LYS A 151 -1.32 12.54 2.25
CA LYS A 151 -1.17 11.62 3.37
C LYS A 151 -2.55 11.17 3.88
N VAL A 152 -2.77 9.87 3.89
CA VAL A 152 -3.95 9.23 4.49
C VAL A 152 -3.50 8.52 5.76
N GLU A 153 -3.97 8.96 6.91
CA GLU A 153 -3.71 8.29 8.19
C GLU A 153 -4.71 7.13 8.35
N TYR A 154 -4.22 5.92 8.53
CA TYR A 154 -5.02 4.72 8.68
C TYR A 154 -6.04 4.86 9.81
N GLU A 155 -5.64 5.44 10.94
CA GLU A 155 -6.51 5.67 12.09
C GLU A 155 -7.69 6.59 11.75
N LYS A 156 -7.44 7.67 10.99
CA LYS A 156 -8.50 8.58 10.50
C LYS A 156 -9.40 7.89 9.49
N LEU A 157 -8.82 7.13 8.57
CA LEU A 157 -9.57 6.34 7.58
C LEU A 157 -10.50 5.33 8.26
N CYS A 158 -10.08 4.71 9.36
CA CYS A 158 -10.92 3.79 10.13
C CYS A 158 -11.98 4.48 10.97
N HIS A 159 -11.68 5.67 11.52
CA HIS A 159 -12.60 6.42 12.37
C HIS A 159 -13.68 7.13 11.55
N ASP A 160 -13.30 7.78 10.45
CA ASP A 160 -14.19 8.56 9.60
C ASP A 160 -13.87 8.26 8.12
N TYR A 161 -14.40 7.12 7.68
CA TYR A 161 -14.14 6.59 6.34
C TYR A 161 -14.66 7.53 5.26
N GLU A 162 -15.93 7.92 5.32
CA GLU A 162 -16.58 8.75 4.31
C GLU A 162 -15.85 10.08 4.14
N ARG A 163 -15.58 10.81 5.22
CA ARG A 163 -14.85 12.08 5.16
C ARG A 163 -13.44 11.91 4.59
N THR A 164 -12.75 10.85 4.97
CA THR A 164 -11.40 10.57 4.45
C THR A 164 -11.43 10.29 2.94
N ILE A 165 -12.42 9.53 2.46
CA ILE A 165 -12.61 9.29 1.03
C ILE A 165 -12.96 10.58 0.29
N HIS A 166 -13.85 11.43 0.82
CA HIS A 166 -14.12 12.74 0.23
C HIS A 166 -12.87 13.62 0.12
N ALA A 167 -12.01 13.63 1.15
CA ALA A 167 -10.75 14.37 1.11
C ALA A 167 -9.80 13.85 0.01
N VAL A 168 -9.73 12.53 -0.17
CA VAL A 168 -8.99 11.89 -1.26
C VAL A 168 -9.56 12.28 -2.63
N LEU A 169 -10.88 12.20 -2.81
CA LEU A 169 -11.54 12.54 -4.08
C LEU A 169 -11.32 14.03 -4.43
N ASN A 170 -11.41 14.92 -3.44
CA ASN A 170 -11.11 16.34 -3.62
C ASN A 170 -9.66 16.57 -4.05
N PHE A 171 -8.69 15.91 -3.40
CA PHE A 171 -7.27 15.97 -3.80
C PHE A 171 -7.06 15.46 -5.24
N LEU A 172 -7.77 14.41 -5.63
CA LEU A 172 -7.76 13.86 -6.99
C LEU A 172 -8.58 14.68 -7.99
N THR A 173 -9.25 15.75 -7.55
CA THR A 173 -10.17 16.59 -8.36
C THR A 173 -11.33 15.80 -8.98
N ILE A 174 -11.76 14.71 -8.32
CA ILE A 174 -12.87 13.86 -8.76
C ILE A 174 -14.15 14.32 -8.08
N LYS A 175 -15.14 14.71 -8.88
CA LYS A 175 -16.49 15.02 -8.39
C LYS A 175 -17.33 13.75 -8.36
N LEU A 176 -18.03 13.52 -7.26
CA LEU A 176 -19.05 12.48 -7.19
C LEU A 176 -20.30 12.94 -7.96
N PRO A 177 -20.96 12.04 -8.71
CA PRO A 177 -22.27 12.32 -9.28
C PRO A 177 -23.29 12.71 -8.19
N ALA A 178 -24.29 13.50 -8.55
CA ALA A 178 -25.38 13.84 -7.63
C ALA A 178 -26.05 12.57 -7.09
N GLY A 179 -26.18 12.46 -5.77
CA GLY A 179 -26.76 11.30 -5.09
C GLY A 179 -25.82 10.08 -4.95
N ALA A 180 -24.57 10.16 -5.41
CA ALA A 180 -23.58 9.13 -5.14
C ALA A 180 -23.03 9.27 -3.72
N HIS A 181 -23.04 8.17 -2.97
CA HIS A 181 -22.51 8.11 -1.60
C HIS A 181 -21.30 7.20 -1.51
N VAL A 182 -20.41 7.49 -0.58
CA VAL A 182 -19.29 6.61 -0.24
C VAL A 182 -19.86 5.41 0.52
N GLY A 183 -19.84 4.23 -0.11
CA GLY A 183 -20.28 3.00 0.55
C GLY A 183 -19.40 2.63 1.75
N PRO A 184 -19.85 1.72 2.64
CA PRO A 184 -19.07 1.31 3.80
C PRO A 184 -17.74 0.62 3.39
N PRO A 185 -16.73 0.60 4.29
CA PRO A 185 -15.48 -0.11 4.04
C PRO A 185 -15.73 -1.58 3.70
N VAL A 186 -15.13 -2.06 2.61
CA VAL A 186 -15.23 -3.47 2.17
C VAL A 186 -14.43 -4.42 3.08
N THR A 187 -13.50 -3.89 3.86
CA THR A 187 -12.64 -4.65 4.77
C THR A 187 -12.98 -4.38 6.23
N THR A 188 -13.17 -5.44 7.00
CA THR A 188 -13.39 -5.36 8.45
C THR A 188 -12.07 -5.13 9.19
N ARG A 189 -12.10 -4.24 10.18
CA ARG A 189 -10.97 -3.98 11.09
C ARG A 189 -10.68 -5.23 11.94
N GLN A 190 -9.44 -5.69 11.94
CA GLN A 190 -8.98 -6.87 12.72
C GLN A 190 -8.44 -6.52 14.11
N ALA A 191 -8.83 -5.39 14.68
CA ALA A 191 -8.43 -5.05 16.04
C ALA A 191 -9.40 -5.75 17.00
N ASP A 192 -8.97 -6.88 17.57
CA ASP A 192 -9.70 -7.67 18.56
C ASP A 192 -9.05 -7.55 19.94
N GLU A 193 -9.69 -8.14 20.95
CA GLU A 193 -9.19 -8.22 22.33
C GLU A 193 -7.80 -8.88 22.41
N ILE A 194 -7.56 -9.90 21.59
CA ILE A 194 -6.27 -10.60 21.50
C ILE A 194 -5.15 -9.61 21.15
N SER A 195 -5.40 -8.69 20.22
CA SER A 195 -4.41 -7.68 19.84
C SER A 195 -4.09 -6.70 20.97
N ARG A 196 -5.04 -6.41 21.88
CA ARG A 196 -4.78 -5.58 23.06
C ARG A 196 -3.95 -6.32 24.10
N THR A 197 -4.31 -7.57 24.41
CA THR A 197 -3.54 -8.41 25.32
C THR A 197 -2.09 -8.60 24.86
N TRP A 198 -1.88 -8.79 23.55
CA TRP A 198 -0.53 -8.90 23.00
C TRP A 198 0.24 -7.59 23.01
N GLU A 199 -0.44 -6.45 22.82
CA GLU A 199 0.17 -5.12 22.94
C GLU A 199 0.69 -4.90 24.36
N GLU A 200 -0.13 -5.15 25.38
CA GLU A 200 0.26 -5.05 26.79
C GLU A 200 1.41 -6.01 27.15
N ARG A 201 1.31 -7.26 26.72
CA ARG A 201 2.33 -8.28 26.97
C ARG A 201 3.67 -7.92 26.30
N PHE A 202 3.64 -7.46 25.05
CA PHE A 202 4.86 -7.06 24.34
C PHE A 202 5.56 -5.89 25.02
N LEU A 203 4.81 -4.88 25.48
CA LEU A 203 5.39 -3.74 26.19
C LEU A 203 6.02 -4.14 27.54
N ALA A 204 5.45 -5.13 28.23
CA ALA A 204 6.02 -5.67 29.46
C ALA A 204 7.30 -6.50 29.21
N GLU A 205 7.35 -7.32 28.16
CA GLU A 205 8.48 -8.19 27.85
C GLU A 205 9.62 -7.46 27.10
N ARG A 206 9.32 -6.43 26.31
CA ARG A 206 10.26 -5.71 25.44
C ARG A 206 10.12 -4.18 25.56
N PRO A 207 10.29 -3.58 26.76
CA PRO A 207 10.07 -2.15 26.99
C PRO A 207 10.99 -1.23 26.17
N SER A 208 12.18 -1.71 25.75
CA SER A 208 13.12 -0.95 24.92
C SER A 208 12.86 -1.06 23.42
N ALA A 209 12.08 -2.05 22.96
CA ALA A 209 11.86 -2.30 21.54
C ALA A 209 10.84 -1.33 20.91
N TYR A 210 10.02 -0.66 21.72
CA TYR A 210 9.06 0.30 21.23
C TYR A 210 8.93 1.49 22.19
N SER A 211 9.33 2.66 21.72
CA SER A 211 8.93 3.92 22.34
C SER A 211 7.76 4.50 21.54
N PRO A 212 6.59 4.75 22.17
CA PRO A 212 5.53 5.46 21.49
C PRO A 212 6.07 6.82 21.06
N ALA A 213 6.04 7.11 19.75
CA ALA A 213 6.39 8.43 19.27
C ALA A 213 5.52 9.46 20.00
N SER A 214 6.14 10.41 20.71
CA SER A 214 5.46 11.52 21.37
C SER A 214 4.49 12.15 20.36
N GLY A 215 3.22 12.23 20.77
CA GLY A 215 2.05 12.48 19.92
C GLY A 215 2.11 13.74 19.06
#